data_AF-A0A9X8GBY1-F1
#
_entry.id   AF-A0A9X8GBY1-F1
#
_cell.length_a   1.000
_cell.length_b   1.000
_cell.length_c   1.000
_cell.angle_alpha   90.00
_cell.angle_beta   90.00
_cell.angle_gamma   90.00
#
_symmetry.space_group_name_H-M   'P 1'
#
loop_
_entity.id
_entity.type
_entity.pdbx_description
1 polymer ?
#
loop_
_entity_poly.entity_id
_entity_poly.type
_entity_poly.pdbx_seq_one_letter_code
_entity_poly.pdbx_strand_id
1 'polypeptide(L)' 'MDRKITFKAKKDIFWEDWGHLRLVFSRGNVYPGILHKDGSVTAETPYFEGISDYVDIDSIEII' A
#
# COMPACT_ATOMS: atom_id res chain seq x y z
N MET A 1 -13.43 0.94 13.49
CA MET A 1 -13.81 1.82 12.35
C MET A 1 -12.59 1.91 11.45
N ASP A 2 -12.78 2.26 10.19
CA ASP A 2 -11.66 2.44 9.28
C ASP A 2 -10.84 3.65 9.74
N ARG A 3 -9.52 3.50 9.76
CA ARG A 3 -8.60 4.49 10.31
C ARG A 3 -7.61 4.89 9.24
N LYS A 4 -7.48 6.20 9.00
CA LYS A 4 -6.39 6.75 8.20
C LYS A 4 -5.07 6.50 8.93
N ILE A 5 -4.12 5.93 8.20
CA ILE A 5 -2.78 5.62 8.69
C ILE A 5 -1.74 6.18 7.72
N THR A 6 -0.50 6.16 8.18
CA THR A 6 0.66 6.35 7.33
C THR A 6 1.55 5.12 7.52
N PHE A 7 2.20 4.66 6.45
CA PHE A 7 3.10 3.51 6.54
C PHE A 7 4.36 3.73 5.73
N LYS A 8 5.44 3.09 6.15
CA LYS A 8 6.70 3.00 5.42
C LYS A 8 6.78 1.65 4.71
N ALA A 9 7.11 1.65 3.42
CA ALA A 9 7.33 0.40 2.69
C ALA A 9 8.66 -0.25 3.11
N LYS A 10 8.63 -1.48 3.63
CA LYS A 10 9.83 -2.23 4.05
C LYS A 10 10.63 -2.77 2.86
N LYS A 11 9.93 -3.06 1.75
CA LYS A 11 10.44 -3.53 0.46
C LYS A 11 9.66 -2.86 -0.68
N ASP A 12 10.10 -3.03 -1.91
CA ASP A 12 9.32 -2.63 -3.07
C ASP A 12 8.06 -3.50 -3.15
N ILE A 13 6.91 -2.86 -3.33
CA ILE A 13 5.61 -3.52 -3.41
C ILE A 13 5.10 -3.38 -4.82
N PHE A 14 4.65 -4.50 -5.39
CA PHE A 14 4.16 -4.59 -6.74
C PHE A 14 2.73 -5.13 -6.77
N TRP A 15 1.92 -4.62 -7.68
CA TRP A 15 0.60 -5.19 -8.01
C TRP A 15 0.62 -5.80 -9.40
N GLU A 16 -0.18 -6.85 -9.57
CA GLU A 16 -0.37 -7.51 -10.85
C GLU A 16 -1.34 -6.69 -11.70
N ASP A 17 -0.95 -6.47 -12.95
CA ASP A 17 -1.69 -5.69 -13.94
C ASP A 17 -1.49 -6.38 -15.30
N TRP A 18 -2.42 -7.24 -15.68
CA TRP A 18 -2.51 -7.85 -17.01
C TRP A 18 -1.23 -8.60 -17.44
N GLY A 19 -0.66 -9.39 -16.53
CA GLY A 19 0.57 -10.15 -16.71
C GLY A 19 1.84 -9.40 -16.34
N HIS A 20 1.74 -8.16 -15.87
CA HIS A 20 2.88 -7.33 -15.48
C HIS A 20 2.86 -6.97 -14.00
N LEU A 21 4.02 -6.98 -13.36
CA LEU A 21 4.19 -6.45 -12.00
C LEU A 21 4.51 -4.96 -12.07
N ARG A 22 3.58 -4.13 -11.60
CA ARG A 22 3.73 -2.67 -11.51
C ARG A 22 4.21 -2.30 -10.13
N LEU A 23 5.30 -1.53 -10.05
CA LEU A 23 5.74 -0.95 -8.78
C LEU A 23 4.68 0.03 -8.30
N VAL A 24 4.18 -0.18 -7.09
CA VAL A 24 3.12 0.66 -6.49
C VAL A 24 3.60 1.36 -5.22
N PHE A 25 4.57 0.79 -4.50
CA PHE A 25 5.22 1.47 -3.38
C PHE A 25 6.72 1.17 -3.40
N SER A 26 7.55 2.21 -3.47
CA SER A 26 9.00 2.06 -3.43
C SER A 26 9.47 1.91 -1.98
N ARG A 27 10.41 0.99 -1.76
CA ARG A 27 11.04 0.72 -0.48
C ARG A 27 11.55 2.00 0.17
N GLY A 28 11.32 2.11 1.48
CA GLY A 28 11.85 3.18 2.33
C GLY A 28 11.03 4.46 2.30
N ASN A 29 10.12 4.62 1.33
CA ASN A 29 9.22 5.76 1.25
C ASN A 29 7.99 5.57 2.15
N VAL A 30 7.31 6.69 2.39
CA VAL A 30 6.17 6.80 3.30
C VAL A 30 4.92 7.15 2.50
N TYR A 31 3.83 6.44 2.75
CA TYR A 31 2.59 6.53 1.99
C TYR A 31 1.36 6.59 2.88
N PRO A 32 0.30 7.30 2.45
CA PRO A 32 -0.99 7.27 3.13
C PRO A 32 -1.70 5.93 2.87
N GLY A 33 -2.48 5.47 3.84
CA GLY A 33 -3.31 4.28 3.69
C GLY A 33 -4.52 4.28 4.63
N ILE A 34 -5.33 3.24 4.51
CA ILE A 34 -6.50 3.00 5.35
C ILE A 34 -6.33 1.63 6.01
N LEU A 35 -6.35 1.60 7.33
CA LEU A 35 -6.45 0.37 8.12
C LEU A 35 -7.93 0.08 8.36
N HIS A 36 -8.41 -1.04 7.81
CA HIS A 36 -9.78 -1.50 7.99
C HIS A 36 -9.97 -2.23 9.32
N LYS A 37 -11.23 -2.43 9.71
CA LYS A 37 -11.59 -3.09 10.98
C LYS A 37 -11.08 -4.52 11.12
N ASP A 38 -10.91 -5.21 10.00
CA ASP A 38 -10.44 -6.60 9.93
C ASP A 38 -8.91 -6.72 9.99
N GLY A 39 -8.19 -5.60 10.06
CA GLY A 39 -6.74 -5.54 10.07
C GLY A 39 -6.09 -5.48 8.68
N SER A 40 -6.88 -5.53 7.61
CA SER A 40 -6.38 -5.32 6.25
C SER A 40 -6.02 -3.84 6.03
N VAL A 41 -5.05 -3.60 5.15
CA VAL A 41 -4.62 -2.26 4.76
C VAL A 41 -4.86 -2.07 3.27
N THR A 42 -5.46 -0.95 2.89
CA THR A 42 -5.51 -0.48 1.50
C THR A 42 -4.76 0.85 1.37
N ALA A 43 -4.26 1.12 0.17
CA ALA A 43 -3.58 2.37 -0.13
C ALA A 43 -3.77 2.74 -1.59
N GLU A 44 -3.74 4.03 -1.90
CA GLU A 44 -3.68 4.52 -3.28
C GLU A 44 -2.20 4.64 -3.69
N THR A 45 -1.86 4.11 -4.86
CA THR A 45 -0.51 4.22 -5.39
C THR A 45 -0.21 5.67 -5.82
N PRO A 46 0.98 6.22 -5.51
CA PRO A 46 1.36 7.55 -5.96
C PRO A 46 1.63 7.63 -7.48
N TYR A 47 1.69 6.48 -8.17
CA TYR A 47 2.08 6.41 -9.58
C TYR A 47 0.89 6.39 -10.55
N PHE A 48 -0.31 6.08 -10.08
CA PHE A 48 -1.52 5.93 -10.90
C PHE A 48 -2.72 6.49 -10.13
N GLU A 49 -3.24 7.63 -10.59
CA GLU A 49 -4.35 8.34 -9.94
C GLU A 49 -5.62 7.47 -9.86
N GLY A 50 -6.22 7.41 -8.68
CA GLY A 50 -7.46 6.65 -8.42
C GLY A 50 -7.27 5.14 -8.31
N ILE A 51 -6.04 4.62 -8.39
CA ILE A 51 -5.77 3.18 -8.28
C ILE A 51 -5.39 2.86 -6.84
N SER A 52 -6.25 2.10 -6.17
CA SER A 52 -6.04 1.63 -4.81
C SER A 52 -6.34 0.15 -4.69
N ASP A 53 -5.56 -0.54 -3.86
CA ASP A 53 -5.73 -1.97 -3.59
C ASP A 53 -5.10 -2.31 -2.22
N TYR A 54 -5.20 -3.57 -1.83
CA TYR A 54 -4.66 -4.11 -0.60
C TYR A 54 -3.13 -4.10 -0.60
N VAL A 55 -2.59 -3.82 0.58
CA VAL A 55 -1.17 -3.83 0.88
C VAL A 55 -0.92 -4.90 1.92
N ASP A 56 0.01 -5.80 1.63
CA ASP A 56 0.46 -6.82 2.57
C ASP A 56 1.09 -6.16 3.81
N ILE A 57 0.53 -6.44 4.98
CA ILE A 57 0.93 -5.83 6.26
C ILE A 57 2.38 -6.17 6.63
N ASP A 58 2.88 -7.35 6.23
CA ASP A 58 4.26 -7.75 6.48
C ASP A 58 5.25 -6.95 5.64
N SER A 59 4.78 -6.37 4.53
CA SER A 59 5.55 -5.54 3.60
C SER A 59 5.67 -4.07 4.05
N ILE A 60 4.95 -3.66 5.11
CA ILE A 60 4.90 -2.28 5.57
C ILE A 60 5.13 -2.13 7.08
N GLU A 61 5.48 -0.93 7.50
CA GLU A 61 5.56 -0.51 8.90
C GLU A 61 4.61 0.68 9.10
N ILE A 62 3.54 0.49 9.87
CA ILE A 62 2.59 1.57 10.19
C ILE A 62 3.25 2.52 11.20
N ILE A 63 3.20 3.82 10.94
CA ILE A 63 3.79 4.89 11.75
C ILE A 63 2.75 5.84 12.33
#